data_AF-A0A1V5A7X4-F1
#
_entry.id   AF-A0A1V5A7X4-F1
#
_cell.length_a   1.000
_cell.length_b   1.000
_cell.length_c   1.000
_cell.angle_alpha   90.00
_cell.angle_beta   90.00
_cell.angle_gamma   90.00
#
_symmetry.space_group_name_H-M   'P 1'
#
loop_
_entity.id
_entity.type
_entity.pdbx_description
1 polymer ?
#
loop_
_entity_poly.entity_id
_entity_poly.type
_entity_poly.pdbx_seq_one_letter_code
_entity_poly.pdbx_strand_id
1 'polypeptide(L)'
;MTGKENGLKKDRETALCSEKISREELLVKASELVRILHHRTTTRRFKAGQHDRPRLAYARVAVAAVTAYAGILKDAELVELEKRIERLEQIEERK
;
A
#
# COMPACT_ATOMS: atom_id res chain seq x y z
N MET A 1 24.71 -26.46 -18.14
CA MET A 1 23.59 -26.86 -17.25
C MET A 1 23.28 -25.73 -16.26
N THR A 2 22.73 -24.59 -16.69
CA THR A 2 22.39 -23.47 -15.78
C THR A 2 21.25 -22.60 -16.32
N GLY A 3 20.28 -23.20 -17.03
CA GLY A 3 19.14 -22.49 -17.61
C GLY A 3 17.80 -22.66 -16.86
N LYS A 4 17.70 -23.65 -15.95
CA LYS A 4 16.44 -23.99 -15.27
C LYS A 4 16.23 -23.32 -13.91
N GLU A 5 17.28 -22.82 -13.27
CA GLU A 5 17.17 -22.20 -11.93
C GLU A 5 16.60 -20.76 -11.96
N ASN A 6 16.72 -20.06 -13.09
CA ASN A 6 16.19 -18.69 -13.24
C ASN A 6 14.67 -18.64 -13.47
N GLY A 7 14.04 -19.76 -13.88
CA GLY A 7 12.59 -19.85 -14.06
C GLY A 7 11.85 -19.92 -12.71
N LEU A 8 12.28 -20.82 -11.82
CA LEU A 8 11.62 -21.04 -10.52
C LEU A 8 11.68 -19.82 -9.58
N LYS A 9 12.71 -18.97 -9.70
CA LYS A 9 12.79 -17.73 -8.90
C LYS A 9 11.77 -16.68 -9.36
N LYS A 10 11.57 -16.57 -10.68
CA LYS A 10 10.66 -15.59 -11.27
C LYS A 10 9.21 -15.87 -10.87
N ASP A 11 8.83 -17.15 -10.84
CA ASP A 11 7.47 -17.57 -10.50
C ASP A 11 7.14 -17.35 -9.02
N ARG A 12 8.13 -17.53 -8.11
CA ARG A 12 7.98 -17.23 -6.68
C ARG A 12 7.86 -15.74 -6.38
N GLU A 13 8.59 -14.90 -7.12
CA GLU A 13 8.56 -13.44 -6.94
C GLU A 13 7.22 -12.84 -7.40
N THR A 14 6.62 -13.40 -8.46
CA THR A 14 5.24 -13.05 -8.87
C THR A 14 4.16 -13.62 -7.94
N ALA A 15 4.39 -14.77 -7.30
CA ALA A 15 3.42 -15.36 -6.38
C ALA A 15 3.23 -14.54 -5.08
N LEU A 16 4.29 -13.84 -4.63
CA LEU A 16 4.23 -12.86 -3.52
C LEU A 16 3.33 -11.65 -3.83
N CYS A 17 2.94 -11.44 -5.09
CA CYS A 17 2.12 -10.31 -5.53
C CYS A 17 0.62 -10.63 -5.62
N SER A 18 0.20 -11.87 -5.32
CA SER A 18 -1.22 -12.26 -5.45
C SER A 18 -2.07 -11.97 -4.21
N GLU A 19 -1.44 -11.79 -3.04
CA GLU A 19 -2.15 -11.54 -1.79
C GLU A 19 -2.45 -10.05 -1.63
N LYS A 20 -3.72 -9.72 -1.36
CA LYS A 20 -4.14 -8.33 -1.15
C LYS A 20 -3.49 -7.80 0.13
N ILE A 21 -2.86 -6.63 0.04
CA ILE A 21 -2.29 -5.92 1.19
C ILE A 21 -3.42 -5.60 2.19
N SER A 22 -3.24 -5.97 3.46
CA SER A 22 -4.21 -5.62 4.51
C SER A 22 -4.11 -4.14 4.89
N ARG A 23 -5.09 -3.62 5.63
CA ARG A 23 -5.06 -2.24 6.11
C ARG A 23 -3.87 -1.99 7.03
N GLU A 24 -3.62 -2.90 7.96
CA GLU A 24 -2.50 -2.82 8.91
C GLU A 24 -1.18 -2.83 8.16
N GLU A 25 -1.04 -3.71 7.17
CA GLU A 25 0.18 -3.80 6.38
C GLU A 25 0.40 -2.53 5.53
N LEU A 26 -0.67 -1.98 4.95
CA LEU A 26 -0.59 -0.69 4.24
C LEU A 26 -0.12 0.44 5.16
N LEU A 27 -0.63 0.50 6.39
CA LEU A 27 -0.24 1.50 7.38
C LEU A 27 1.24 1.38 7.76
N VAL A 28 1.74 0.15 7.94
CA VAL A 28 3.16 -0.09 8.21
C VAL A 28 4.02 0.42 7.05
N LYS A 29 3.71 0.00 5.82
CA LYS A 29 4.48 0.41 4.63
C LYS A 29 4.43 1.92 4.41
N ALA A 30 3.26 2.54 4.59
CA ALA A 30 3.09 3.98 4.49
C ALA A 30 3.94 4.72 5.55
N SER A 31 3.91 4.26 6.80
CA SER A 31 4.67 4.85 7.90
C SER A 31 6.17 4.77 7.69
N GLU A 32 6.68 3.64 7.19
CA GLU A 32 8.09 3.46 6.84
C GLU A 32 8.51 4.43 5.74
N LEU A 33 7.71 4.53 4.67
CA LEU A 33 7.96 5.46 3.57
C LEU A 33 7.99 6.91 4.04
N VAL A 34 7.00 7.31 4.85
CA VAL A 34 6.95 8.66 5.43
C VAL A 34 8.18 8.93 6.29
N ARG A 35 8.62 7.96 7.12
CA ARG A 35 9.82 8.11 7.96
C ARG A 35 11.08 8.31 7.13
N ILE A 36 11.25 7.54 6.05
CA ILE A 36 12.39 7.66 5.13
C ILE A 36 12.41 9.05 4.48
N LEU A 37 11.27 9.50 3.96
CA LEU A 37 11.17 10.81 3.31
C LEU A 37 11.36 11.96 4.30
N HIS A 38 10.76 11.86 5.49
CA HIS A 38 10.92 12.84 6.55
C HIS A 38 12.38 12.96 6.95
N HIS A 39 13.04 11.84 7.31
CA HIS A 39 14.44 11.86 7.68
C HIS A 39 15.33 12.51 6.61
N ARG A 40 15.07 12.21 5.34
CA ARG A 40 15.87 12.77 4.24
C ARG A 40 15.66 14.27 4.03
N THR A 41 14.47 14.77 4.30
CA THR A 41 14.10 16.18 4.07
C THR A 41 14.37 17.08 5.27
N THR A 42 14.43 16.53 6.49
CA THR A 42 14.59 17.31 7.73
C THR A 42 16.01 17.30 8.32
N THR A 43 16.99 16.75 7.60
CA THR A 43 18.41 16.84 8.03
C THR A 43 18.89 18.30 8.15
N ARG A 44 19.75 18.58 9.14
CA ARG A 44 20.28 19.93 9.46
C ARG A 44 20.90 20.68 8.28
N ARG A 45 21.45 19.97 7.29
CA ARG A 45 21.88 20.52 6.01
C ARG A 45 21.42 19.57 4.90
N PHE A 46 20.42 20.00 4.14
CA PHE A 46 20.02 19.27 2.94
C PHE A 46 21.11 19.38 1.87
N LYS A 47 21.56 18.24 1.36
CA LYS A 47 22.46 18.17 0.19
C LYS A 47 21.91 17.13 -0.77
N ALA A 48 21.52 17.61 -1.96
CA ALA A 48 21.05 16.74 -3.03
C ALA A 48 22.18 15.80 -3.47
N GLY A 49 21.96 14.51 -3.31
CA GLY A 49 22.79 13.45 -3.88
C GLY A 49 22.45 13.22 -5.35
N GLN A 50 23.41 12.67 -6.09
CA GLN A 50 23.26 12.37 -7.52
C GLN A 50 22.04 11.49 -7.84
N HIS A 51 21.63 10.64 -6.89
CA HIS A 51 20.50 9.71 -7.04
C HIS A 51 19.20 10.21 -6.39
N ASP A 52 19.17 11.43 -5.85
CA ASP A 52 17.96 11.93 -5.17
C ASP A 52 16.81 12.16 -6.15
N ARG A 53 17.08 12.60 -7.38
CA ARG A 53 16.06 12.82 -8.41
C ARG A 53 15.31 11.51 -8.78
N PRO A 54 15.98 10.41 -9.15
CA PRO A 54 15.28 9.15 -9.39
C PRO A 54 14.62 8.59 -8.12
N ARG A 55 15.25 8.68 -6.94
CA ARG A 55 14.64 8.22 -5.68
C ARG A 55 13.35 8.98 -5.34
N LEU A 56 13.34 10.30 -5.51
CA LEU A 56 12.14 11.12 -5.30
C LEU A 56 11.03 10.77 -6.30
N ALA A 57 11.37 10.41 -7.53
CA ALA A 57 10.37 9.95 -8.50
C ALA A 57 9.69 8.66 -8.03
N TYR A 58 10.46 7.66 -7.60
CA TYR A 58 9.91 6.42 -7.04
C TYR A 58 9.08 6.67 -5.78
N ALA A 59 9.55 7.55 -4.89
CA ALA A 59 8.81 7.91 -3.68
C ALA A 59 7.44 8.51 -3.99
N ARG A 60 7.35 9.43 -4.97
CA ARG A 60 6.07 10.01 -5.39
C ARG A 60 5.12 8.95 -5.93
N VAL A 61 5.62 8.01 -6.75
CA VAL A 61 4.81 6.91 -7.27
C VAL A 61 4.31 6.02 -6.13
N ALA A 62 5.16 5.71 -5.15
CA ALA A 62 4.78 4.91 -3.99
C ALA A 62 3.73 5.63 -3.12
N VAL A 63 3.85 6.95 -2.91
CA VAL A 63 2.81 7.75 -2.22
C VAL A 63 1.48 7.66 -2.98
N ALA A 64 1.49 7.87 -4.30
CA ALA A 64 0.28 7.79 -5.11
C ALA A 64 -0.38 6.40 -5.03
N ALA A 65 0.42 5.33 -5.05
CA ALA A 65 -0.06 3.96 -4.87
C ALA A 65 -0.70 3.73 -3.49
N VAL A 66 -0.06 4.22 -2.41
CA VAL A 66 -0.61 4.14 -1.05
C VAL A 66 -1.95 4.88 -0.95
N THR A 67 -2.06 6.08 -1.53
CA THR A 67 -3.30 6.86 -1.52
C THR A 67 -4.42 6.14 -2.28
N ALA A 68 -4.13 5.60 -3.47
CA ALA A 68 -5.12 4.84 -4.25
C ALA A 68 -5.59 3.59 -3.50
N TYR A 69 -4.67 2.84 -2.89
CA TYR A 69 -5.01 1.63 -2.14
C TYR A 69 -5.84 1.91 -0.88
N ALA A 70 -5.53 3.00 -0.16
CA ALA A 70 -6.31 3.44 0.99
C ALA A 70 -7.75 3.81 0.60
N GLY A 71 -7.96 4.41 -0.58
CA GLY A 71 -9.30 4.66 -1.13
C GLY A 71 -10.08 3.37 -1.34
N ILE A 72 -9.48 2.38 -2.02
CA ILE A 72 -10.11 1.08 -2.29
C ILE A 72 -10.51 0.37 -0.99
N LEU A 73 -9.65 0.37 0.02
CA LEU A 73 -9.97 -0.22 1.33
C LEU A 73 -11.14 0.49 2.01
N LYS A 74 -11.13 1.82 2.00
CA LYS A 74 -12.21 2.63 2.58
C LYS A 74 -13.54 2.33 1.88
N ASP A 75 -13.56 2.24 0.56
CA ASP A 75 -14.78 1.94 -0.20
C ASP A 75 -15.31 0.55 0.14
N ALA A 76 -14.43 -0.45 0.29
CA ALA A 76 -14.82 -1.79 0.71
C ALA A 76 -15.42 -1.81 2.13
N GLU A 77 -14.83 -1.07 3.07
CA GLU A 77 -15.35 -0.91 4.44
C GLU A 77 -16.73 -0.23 4.45
N LEU A 78 -16.92 0.83 3.64
CA LEU A 78 -18.21 1.52 3.53
C LEU A 78 -19.31 0.58 3.01
N VAL A 79 -19.02 -0.21 1.98
CA VAL A 79 -19.97 -1.20 1.44
C VAL A 79 -20.33 -2.25 2.50
N GLU A 80 -19.40 -2.66 3.35
CA GLU A 80 -19.69 -3.60 4.43
C GLU A 80 -20.59 -2.97 5.50
N LEU A 81 -20.32 -1.71 5.87
CA LEU A 81 -21.12 -0.97 6.84
C LEU A 81 -22.54 -0.75 6.33
N GLU A 82 -22.73 -0.36 5.07
CA GLU A 82 -24.04 -0.21 4.43
C GLU A 82 -24.84 -1.51 4.53
N LYS A 83 -24.25 -2.65 4.16
CA LYS A 83 -24.90 -3.97 4.30
C LYS A 83 -25.24 -4.34 5.74
N ARG A 84 -24.49 -3.85 6.72
CA ARG A 84 -24.77 -4.09 8.13
C ARG A 84 -25.92 -3.23 8.61
N ILE A 85 -25.97 -1.97 8.19
CA ILE A 85 -27.06 -1.03 8.49
C ILE A 85 -28.37 -1.55 7.88
N GLU A 86 -28.38 -1.90 6.60
CA GLU A 86 -29.58 -2.41 5.91
C GLU A 86 -30.16 -3.65 6.61
N ARG A 87 -29.28 -4.57 7.07
CA ARG A 87 -29.71 -5.73 7.86
C ARG A 87 -30.33 -5.35 9.20
N LEU A 88 -29.84 -4.30 9.86
CA LEU A 88 -30.38 -3.84 11.13
C LEU A 88 -31.72 -3.12 10.93
N GLU A 89 -31.83 -2.26 9.92
CA GLU A 89 -33.07 -1.57 9.56
C GLU A 89 -34.18 -2.57 9.20
N GLN A 90 -33.88 -3.60 8.42
CA GLN A 90 -34.84 -4.68 8.13
C GLN A 90 -35.30 -5.45 9.37
N ILE A 91 -34.50 -5.50 10.43
CA ILE A 91 -34.89 -6.13 11.70
C ILE A 91 -35.78 -5.18 12.51
N GLU A 92 -35.52 -3.88 12.49
CA GLU A 92 -36.34 -2.87 13.15
C GLU A 92 -37.71 -2.72 12.47
N GLU A 93 -37.78 -2.71 11.15
CA GLU A 93 -39.04 -2.61 10.39
C GLU A 93 -39.95 -3.85 10.54
N ARG A 94 -39.41 -4.98 10.98
CA ARG A 94 -40.17 -6.22 11.23
C ARG A 94 -40.74 -6.32 12.64
N LYS A 95 -40.41 -5.39 13.54
CA LYS A 95 -40.90 -5.34 14.93
C LYS A 95 -42.09 -4.41 15.06
#